data_AF-A0A9D4M846-F1
#
_entry.id   AF-A0A9D4M846-F1
#
_cell.length_a   1.000
_cell.length_b   1.000
_cell.length_c   1.000
_cell.angle_alpha   90.00
_cell.angle_beta   90.00
_cell.angle_gamma   90.00
#
_symmetry.space_group_name_H-M   'P 1'
#
loop_
_entity.id
_entity.type
_entity.pdbx_description
1 polymer ?
#
loop_
_entity_poly.entity_id
_entity_poly.type
_entity_poly.pdbx_seq_one_letter_code
_entity_poly.pdbx_strand_id
1 'polypeptide(L)'
;MTWSVFHANLYQSHLVKTIPLDISSVLPLFQEEAKSAAMIRQSMAIIKECVNFLNPGQIPIMECVQPLNALAKNIRCIWPERYGENLIVVMFGGLHIEIAALRTIGGLATG
;
A
#
# COMPACT_ATOMS: atom_id res chain seq x y z
N MET A 1 -15.23 19.01 -1.52
CA MET A 1 -14.39 19.03 -0.31
C MET A 1 -14.24 17.60 0.17
N THR A 2 -13.04 17.05 0.14
CA THR A 2 -12.75 15.65 0.49
C THR A 2 -12.56 15.50 2.01
N TRP A 3 -12.93 14.35 2.55
CA TRP A 3 -12.80 14.00 3.98
C TRP A 3 -11.39 14.23 4.52
N SER A 4 -10.37 13.93 3.71
CA SER A 4 -8.97 14.20 4.00
C SER A 4 -8.66 15.69 4.18
N VAL A 5 -9.26 16.57 3.38
CA VAL A 5 -9.08 18.03 3.49
C VAL A 5 -9.78 18.58 4.73
N PHE A 6 -10.95 18.04 5.10
CA PHE A 6 -11.66 18.43 6.32
C PHE A 6 -10.86 18.08 7.57
N HIS A 7 -10.29 16.87 7.65
CA HIS A 7 -9.48 16.45 8.79
C HIS A 7 -8.11 17.12 8.86
N ALA A 8 -7.47 17.40 7.72
CA ALA A 8 -6.24 18.18 7.69
C ALA A 8 -6.46 19.58 8.27
N ASN A 9 -7.60 20.21 7.96
CA ASN A 9 -7.94 21.54 8.45
C ASN A 9 -8.25 21.54 9.96
N LEU A 10 -8.86 20.47 10.49
CA LEU A 10 -9.07 20.30 11.93
C LEU A 10 -7.74 20.15 12.70
N TYR A 11 -6.77 19.40 12.17
CA TYR A 11 -5.44 19.23 12.79
C TYR A 11 -4.58 20.50 12.76
N GLN A 12 -4.79 21.35 11.76
CA GLN A 12 -4.03 22.59 11.58
C GLN A 12 -4.39 23.67 12.63
N SER A 13 -5.55 23.54 13.28
CA SER A 13 -6.06 24.54 14.23
C SER A 13 -5.46 24.49 15.64
N HIS A 14 -4.87 23.36 16.08
CA HIS A 14 -4.49 23.24 17.50
C HIS A 14 -3.13 22.62 17.87
N LEU A 15 -2.35 21.97 16.99
CA LEU A 15 -1.14 21.24 17.47
C LEU A 15 0.07 21.20 16.51
N VAL A 16 0.17 22.08 15.50
CA VAL A 16 1.29 22.06 14.55
C VAL A 16 2.51 22.80 15.10
N LYS A 17 3.29 22.15 15.96
CA LYS A 17 4.71 22.53 16.12
C LYS A 17 5.70 21.38 16.37
N THR A 18 5.25 20.15 16.61
CA THR A 18 6.17 19.09 17.08
C THR A 18 5.77 17.65 16.71
N ILE A 19 5.19 17.42 15.53
CA ILE A 19 5.07 16.05 15.00
C ILE A 19 5.96 15.97 13.76
N PRO A 20 7.02 15.14 13.72
CA PRO A 20 7.76 14.92 12.50
C PRO A 20 6.78 14.35 11.46
N LEU A 21 6.67 15.01 10.31
CA LEU A 21 5.88 14.50 9.20
C LEU A 21 6.49 13.16 8.77
N ASP A 22 5.82 12.06 9.10
CA ASP A 22 6.12 10.77 8.51
C ASP A 22 5.63 10.81 7.05
N ILE A 23 6.56 10.76 6.11
CA ILE A 23 6.25 10.85 4.68
C ILE A 23 5.69 9.49 4.25
N SER A 24 4.37 9.37 4.29
CA SER A 24 3.66 8.22 3.75
C SER A 24 3.36 8.44 2.27
N SER A 25 3.96 7.63 1.40
CA SER A 25 3.66 7.60 -0.03
C SER A 25 3.01 6.27 -0.41
N VAL A 26 1.87 6.32 -1.08
CA VAL A 26 1.18 5.14 -1.60
C VAL A 26 1.78 4.78 -2.96
N LEU A 27 2.25 3.54 -3.12
CA LEU A 27 2.72 3.05 -4.41
C LEU A 27 1.53 2.87 -5.37
N PRO A 28 1.73 3.07 -6.69
CA PRO A 28 0.66 2.91 -7.67
C PRO A 28 -0.02 1.54 -7.54
N LEU A 29 -1.35 1.54 -7.55
CA LEU A 29 -2.13 0.32 -7.49
C LEU A 29 -1.87 -0.54 -8.73
N PHE A 30 -1.84 -1.87 -8.56
CA PHE A 30 -1.71 -2.79 -9.69
C PHE A 30 -2.85 -2.58 -10.68
N GLN A 31 -2.51 -2.20 -11.92
CA GLN A 31 -3.50 -1.98 -12.99
C GLN A 31 -4.03 -3.30 -13.57
N GLU A 32 -3.27 -4.38 -13.43
CA GLU A 32 -3.63 -5.73 -13.85
C GLU A 32 -4.01 -6.59 -12.64
N GLU A 33 -4.99 -7.48 -12.80
CA GLU A 33 -5.30 -8.50 -11.80
C GLU A 33 -4.06 -9.37 -11.57
N ALA A 34 -3.45 -9.28 -10.39
CA ALA A 34 -2.38 -10.21 -10.02
C ALA A 34 -2.98 -11.62 -9.90
N LYS A 35 -2.55 -12.55 -10.75
CA LYS A 35 -3.09 -13.93 -10.78
C LYS A 35 -2.07 -15.01 -10.43
N SER A 36 -0.79 -14.66 -10.28
CA SER A 36 0.27 -15.65 -10.05
C SER A 36 1.15 -15.33 -8.84
N ALA A 37 1.68 -16.37 -8.20
CA ALA A 37 2.65 -16.24 -7.11
C ALA A 37 3.93 -15.52 -7.57
N ALA A 38 4.33 -15.69 -8.83
CA ALA A 38 5.49 -15.01 -9.41
C ALA A 38 5.29 -13.48 -9.46
N MET A 39 4.09 -13.03 -9.86
CA MET A 39 3.75 -11.60 -9.86
C MET A 39 3.77 -11.03 -8.45
N ILE A 40 3.12 -11.69 -7.49
CA ILE A 40 3.12 -11.21 -6.09
C ILE A 40 4.53 -11.15 -5.51
N ARG A 41 5.38 -12.14 -5.80
CA ARG A 41 6.78 -12.13 -5.36
C ARG A 41 7.56 -10.95 -5.99
N GLN A 42 7.34 -10.69 -7.28
CA GLN A 42 7.96 -9.55 -7.96
C GLN A 42 7.48 -8.23 -7.37
N SER A 43 6.17 -8.09 -7.13
CA SER A 43 5.57 -6.95 -6.45
C SER A 43 6.22 -6.70 -5.08
N MET A 44 6.38 -7.73 -4.26
CA MET A 44 7.03 -7.63 -2.96
C MET A 44 8.49 -7.16 -3.07
N ALA A 45 9.23 -7.59 -4.10
CA ALA A 45 10.60 -7.14 -4.35
C ALA A 45 10.65 -5.64 -4.73
N ILE A 46 9.77 -5.21 -5.64
CA ILE A 46 9.66 -3.81 -6.07
C ILE A 46 9.29 -2.91 -4.89
N ILE A 47 8.29 -3.30 -4.08
CA ILE A 47 7.87 -2.53 -2.90
C ILE A 47 9.05 -2.35 -1.94
N LYS A 48 9.83 -3.41 -1.67
CA LYS A 48 11.02 -3.31 -0.83
C LYS A 48 12.06 -2.35 -1.39
N GLU A 49 12.32 -2.40 -2.69
CA GLU A 49 13.27 -1.51 -3.35
C GLU A 49 12.81 -0.05 -3.31
N CYS A 50 11.53 0.21 -3.60
CA CYS A 50 10.94 1.53 -3.51
C CYS A 50 11.00 2.11 -2.09
N VAL A 51 10.63 1.32 -1.08
CA VAL A 51 10.69 1.77 0.32
C VAL A 51 12.13 1.97 0.75
N ASN A 52 13.06 1.09 0.36
CA ASN A 52 14.48 1.30 0.67
C ASN A 52 15.06 2.56 0.01
N PHE A 53 14.56 2.94 -1.19
CA PHE A 53 14.97 4.16 -1.87
C PHE A 53 14.36 5.42 -1.26
N LEU A 54 13.05 5.42 -0.99
CA LEU A 54 12.33 6.58 -0.48
C LEU A 54 12.55 6.78 1.02
N ASN A 55 12.50 5.68 1.79
CA ASN A 55 12.52 5.65 3.25
C ASN A 55 13.49 4.54 3.76
N PRO A 56 14.82 4.73 3.63
CA PRO A 56 15.79 3.73 4.07
C PRO A 56 15.59 3.32 5.54
N GLY A 57 15.57 2.01 5.81
CA GLY A 57 15.41 1.47 7.16
C GLY A 57 13.97 1.32 7.66
N GLN A 58 12.96 1.79 6.91
CA GLN A 58 11.57 1.49 7.20
C GLN A 58 11.15 0.11 6.68
N ILE A 59 10.24 -0.55 7.40
CA ILE A 59 9.67 -1.83 6.96
C ILE A 59 8.50 -1.54 6.00
N PRO A 60 8.53 -2.05 4.76
CA PRO A 60 7.45 -1.86 3.81
C PRO A 60 6.16 -2.53 4.28
N ILE A 61 5.03 -1.86 4.02
CA ILE A 61 3.69 -2.38 4.24
C ILE A 61 3.04 -2.61 2.87
N MET A 62 2.55 -3.82 2.64
CA MET A 62 1.82 -4.22 1.45
C MET A 62 0.40 -4.63 1.83
N GLU A 63 -0.59 -4.04 1.16
CA GLU A 63 -2.00 -4.38 1.33
C GLU A 63 -2.51 -5.27 0.20
N CYS A 64 -3.17 -6.38 0.56
CA CYS A 64 -3.65 -7.38 -0.39
C CYS A 64 -5.12 -7.74 -0.13
N VAL A 65 -5.88 -7.95 -1.22
CA VAL A 65 -7.21 -8.57 -1.15
C VAL A 65 -7.13 -10.07 -0.85
N GLN A 66 -8.26 -10.67 -0.47
CA GLN A 66 -8.36 -12.00 0.14
C GLN A 66 -7.62 -13.15 -0.59
N PRO A 67 -7.72 -13.34 -1.91
CA PRO A 67 -6.94 -14.39 -2.58
C PRO A 67 -5.44 -14.08 -2.66
N LEU A 68 -5.08 -12.81 -2.79
CA LEU A 68 -3.69 -12.36 -2.89
C LEU A 68 -2.97 -12.38 -1.54
N ASN A 69 -3.69 -12.09 -0.46
CA ASN A 69 -3.16 -12.15 0.90
C ASN A 69 -2.75 -13.59 1.26
N ALA A 70 -3.55 -14.58 0.85
CA ALA A 70 -3.20 -15.99 1.04
C ALA A 70 -1.93 -16.37 0.26
N LEU A 71 -1.81 -15.93 -0.99
CA LEU A 71 -0.60 -16.15 -1.81
C LEU A 71 0.64 -15.48 -1.23
N ALA A 72 0.51 -14.22 -0.80
CA ALA A 72 1.61 -13.46 -0.18
C ALA A 72 2.09 -14.10 1.13
N LYS A 73 1.17 -14.61 1.97
CA LYS A 73 1.52 -15.37 3.17
C LYS A 73 2.23 -16.69 2.84
N ASN A 74 1.81 -17.38 1.78
CA ASN A 74 2.48 -18.60 1.32
C ASN A 74 3.91 -18.31 0.86
N ILE A 75 4.11 -17.27 0.04
CA ILE A 75 5.44 -16.80 -0.39
C ILE A 75 6.33 -16.48 0.81
N ARG A 76 5.79 -15.77 1.82
CA ARG A 76 6.51 -15.51 3.06
C ARG A 76 6.93 -16.77 3.80
N CYS A 77 6.08 -17.79 3.84
CA CYS A 77 6.41 -19.06 4.47
C CYS A 77 7.53 -19.82 3.74
N ILE A 78 7.57 -19.74 2.40
CA ILE A 78 8.59 -20.42 1.59
C ILE A 78 9.94 -19.70 1.67
N TRP A 79 9.94 -18.36 1.75
CA TRP A 79 11.15 -17.53 1.77
C TRP A 79 11.19 -16.58 2.98
N PRO A 80 11.24 -17.10 4.22
CA PRO A 80 11.20 -16.29 5.43
C PRO A 80 12.40 -15.33 5.53
N GLU A 81 13.57 -15.73 5.03
CA GLU A 81 14.77 -14.88 5.03
C GLU A 81 14.66 -13.64 4.12
N ARG A 82 13.78 -13.67 3.10
CA ARG A 82 13.62 -12.56 2.15
C ARG A 82 12.36 -11.74 2.36
N TYR A 83 11.29 -12.38 2.82
CA TYR A 83 9.96 -11.78 2.94
C TYR A 83 9.31 -12.00 4.31
N GLY A 84 10.10 -12.33 5.34
CA GLY A 84 9.64 -12.46 6.72
C GLY A 84 8.91 -11.22 7.23
N GLU A 85 8.17 -11.37 8.33
CA GLU A 85 7.35 -10.28 8.91
C GLU A 85 8.17 -9.07 9.35
N ASN A 86 9.44 -9.30 9.69
CA ASN A 86 10.43 -8.27 10.01
C ASN A 86 10.99 -7.55 8.77
N LEU A 87 10.68 -8.01 7.55
CA LEU A 87 11.20 -7.49 6.29
C LEU A 87 10.13 -6.89 5.39
N ILE A 88 8.88 -7.36 5.50
CA ILE A 88 7.70 -6.81 4.83
C ILE A 88 6.44 -7.24 5.57
N VAL A 89 5.57 -6.28 5.85
CA VAL A 89 4.28 -6.55 6.50
C VAL A 89 3.22 -6.67 5.41
N VAL A 90 2.53 -7.82 5.36
CA VAL A 90 1.38 -8.02 4.46
C VAL A 90 0.11 -7.91 5.29
N MET A 91 -0.71 -6.91 4.98
CA MET A 91 -1.98 -6.65 5.64
C MET A 91 -3.15 -6.96 4.71
N PHE A 92 -4.27 -7.37 5.28
CA PHE A 92 -5.51 -7.49 4.54
C PHE A 92 -6.02 -6.08 4.21
N GLY A 93 -6.05 -5.74 2.92
CA GLY A 93 -6.43 -4.42 2.45
C GLY A 93 -7.77 -4.41 1.74
N GLY A 94 -8.48 -3.29 1.85
CA GLY A 94 -9.78 -3.05 1.19
C GLY A 94 -9.68 -2.74 -0.30
N LEU A 95 -8.59 -3.10 -0.99
CA LEU A 95 -8.20 -2.60 -2.31
C LEU A 95 -9.29 -2.67 -3.40
N HIS A 96 -10.23 -3.62 -3.33
CA HIS A 96 -11.36 -3.68 -4.26
C HIS A 96 -12.31 -2.46 -4.17
N ILE A 97 -12.52 -1.87 -2.98
CA ILE A 97 -13.39 -0.68 -2.85
C ILE A 97 -12.71 0.56 -3.42
N GLU A 98 -11.38 0.65 -3.29
CA GLU A 98 -10.60 1.78 -3.79
C GLU A 98 -10.44 1.73 -5.31
N ILE A 99 -10.18 0.55 -5.89
CA ILE A 99 -10.16 0.38 -7.35
C ILE A 99 -11.55 0.60 -7.94
N ALA A 100 -12.61 0.13 -7.28
CA ALA A 100 -13.98 0.42 -7.69
C ALA A 100 -14.28 1.94 -7.65
N ALA A 101 -13.90 2.62 -6.56
CA ALA A 101 -14.06 4.06 -6.41
C ALA A 101 -13.26 4.85 -7.47
N LEU A 102 -12.01 4.48 -7.71
CA LEU A 102 -11.14 5.07 -8.74
C LEU A 102 -11.69 4.88 -10.14
N ARG A 103 -12.22 3.69 -10.47
CA ARG A 103 -12.87 3.42 -11.76
C ARG A 103 -14.15 4.25 -11.94
N THR A 104 -14.97 4.40 -10.91
CA THR A 104 -16.16 5.26 -10.97
C THR A 104 -15.82 6.74 -11.17
N ILE A 105 -14.77 7.25 -10.52
CA ILE A 105 -14.34 8.64 -10.68
C ILE A 105 -13.71 8.85 -12.07
N GLY A 106 -12.88 7.90 -12.54
CA GLY A 106 -12.27 7.96 -13.87
C GLY A 106 -13.29 7.88 -15.02
N GLY A 107 -14.37 7.11 -14.84
CA GLY A 107 -15.48 7.06 -15.81
C GLY A 107 -16.37 8.31 -15.82
N LEU A 108 -16.48 9.03 -14.70
CA LEU A 108 -17.21 10.30 -14.61
C LEU A 108 -16.46 11.47 -15.27
N ALA A 109 -15.14 11.41 -15.35
CA ALA A 109 -14.32 12.45 -15.99
C ALA A 109 -14.23 12.32 -17.53
N THR A 110 -14.79 11.24 -18.10
CA THR A 110 -14.83 10.97 -19.55
C THR A 110 -16.25 10.95 -20.12
N GLY A 111 -17.24 11.45 -19.37
CA GLY A 111 -18.63 11.65 -19.80
C GLY A 111 -18.97 13.11 -20.06
#